data_AF-A0A170PGJ1-F1
#
_entry.id   AF-A0A170PGJ1-F1
#
_cell.length_a   1.000
_cell.length_b   1.000
_cell.length_c   1.000
_cell.angle_alpha   90.00
_cell.angle_beta   90.00
_cell.angle_gamma   90.00
#
_symmetry.space_group_name_H-M   'P 1'
#
loop_
_entity.id
_entity.type
_entity.pdbx_description
1 polymer ?
#
loop_
_entity_poly.entity_id
_entity_poly.type
_entity_poly.pdbx_seq_one_letter_code
_entity_poly.pdbx_strand_id
1 'polypeptide(L)'
;MVDIFTRSMLGPWGQRLLDFYLANSLWINGLILLYFAILFLSRWNYRRAQAAILAGLQVRYAATGGRKSAREIGGRLAQDGVPWEEGLRATAWPLIAGPRAIVPRLKTARALQQLLPPDALAALYAEQPAAPAPREKQSK
;
A
#
# COMPACT_ATOMS: atom_id res chain seq x y z
N MET A 1 -10.22 26.37 -32.86
CA MET A 1 -9.58 25.74 -34.03
C MET A 1 -9.46 24.22 -33.86
N VAL A 2 -8.96 23.72 -32.74
CA VAL A 2 -8.92 22.25 -32.48
C VAL A 2 -10.31 21.61 -32.50
N ASP A 3 -11.33 22.29 -31.94
CA ASP A 3 -12.71 21.76 -31.87
C ASP A 3 -13.38 21.52 -33.24
N ILE A 4 -13.07 22.37 -34.22
CA ILE A 4 -13.58 22.25 -35.60
C ILE A 4 -12.92 21.05 -36.30
N PHE A 5 -11.64 20.81 -36.00
CA PHE A 5 -10.85 19.72 -36.58
C PHE A 5 -11.22 18.36 -35.96
N THR A 6 -11.49 18.29 -34.65
CA THR A 6 -12.04 17.10 -34.01
C THR A 6 -13.44 16.80 -34.53
N ARG A 7 -14.32 17.80 -34.61
CA ARG A 7 -15.68 17.62 -35.14
C ARG A 7 -15.71 17.21 -36.62
N SER A 8 -14.72 17.57 -37.45
CA SER A 8 -14.68 17.16 -38.86
C SER A 8 -14.13 15.74 -39.07
N MET A 9 -13.26 15.25 -38.19
CA MET A 9 -12.74 13.87 -38.22
C MET A 9 -13.67 12.86 -37.55
N LEU A 10 -14.41 13.29 -36.53
CA LEU A 10 -15.41 12.48 -35.85
C LEU A 10 -16.70 12.50 -36.69
N GLY A 11 -17.02 11.41 -37.37
CA GLY A 11 -18.33 11.24 -38.03
C GLY A 11 -19.50 11.41 -37.03
N PRO A 12 -20.76 11.33 -37.48
CA PRO A 12 -21.95 11.63 -36.66
C PRO A 12 -21.99 10.88 -35.31
N TRP A 13 -21.44 9.66 -35.28
CA TRP A 13 -21.29 8.88 -34.05
C TRP A 13 -20.27 9.48 -33.07
N GLY A 14 -19.12 9.90 -33.58
CA GLY A 14 -18.05 10.48 -32.78
C GLY A 14 -18.41 11.85 -32.19
N GLN A 15 -19.17 12.67 -32.94
CA GLN A 15 -19.70 13.93 -32.42
C GLN A 15 -20.67 13.69 -31.24
N ARG A 16 -21.58 12.71 -31.37
CA ARG A 16 -22.48 12.35 -30.26
C ARG A 16 -21.72 11.86 -29.03
N LEU A 17 -20.64 11.09 -29.22
CA LEU A 17 -19.80 10.64 -28.10
C LEU A 17 -19.07 11.82 -27.44
N LEU A 18 -18.56 12.77 -28.22
CA LEU A 18 -17.90 13.97 -27.71
C LEU A 18 -18.89 14.86 -26.95
N ASP A 19 -20.08 15.10 -27.50
CA ASP A 19 -21.11 15.91 -26.84
C ASP A 19 -21.61 15.21 -25.55
N PHE A 20 -21.73 13.88 -25.55
CA PHE A 20 -22.01 13.10 -24.35
C PHE A 20 -20.90 13.24 -23.30
N TYR A 21 -19.63 13.15 -23.71
CA TYR A 21 -18.49 13.34 -22.81
C TYR A 21 -18.48 14.76 -22.24
N LEU A 22 -18.69 15.79 -23.05
CA LEU A 22 -18.71 17.18 -22.60
C LEU A 22 -19.83 17.42 -21.58
N ALA A 23 -21.04 16.94 -21.88
CA ALA A 23 -22.20 17.04 -20.99
C ALA A 23 -22.00 16.32 -19.65
N ASN A 24 -21.23 15.22 -19.63
CA ASN A 24 -20.98 14.41 -18.44
C ASN A 24 -19.55 14.55 -17.89
N SER A 25 -18.76 15.50 -18.40
CA SER A 25 -17.32 15.57 -18.16
C SER A 25 -16.99 15.71 -16.68
N LEU A 26 -17.79 16.47 -15.93
CA LEU A 26 -17.65 16.61 -14.49
C LEU A 26 -17.80 15.27 -13.76
N TRP A 27 -18.81 14.47 -14.13
CA TRP A 27 -19.05 13.16 -13.52
C TRP A 27 -17.96 12.16 -13.89
N ILE A 28 -17.56 12.11 -15.15
CA ILE A 28 -16.50 11.20 -15.63
C ILE A 28 -15.18 11.52 -14.92
N ASN A 29 -14.76 12.78 -14.92
CA ASN A 29 -13.52 13.21 -14.26
C ASN A 29 -13.61 13.04 -12.74
N GLY A 30 -14.78 13.31 -12.14
CA GLY A 30 -15.02 13.09 -10.71
C GLY A 30 -14.86 11.63 -10.32
N LEU A 31 -15.42 10.69 -11.10
CA LEU A 31 -15.25 9.26 -10.87
C LEU A 31 -13.78 8.82 -11.01
N ILE A 32 -13.08 9.33 -12.03
CA ILE A 32 -11.65 9.04 -12.22
C ILE A 32 -10.84 9.54 -11.02
N LEU A 33 -11.05 10.80 -10.61
CA LEU A 33 -10.35 11.38 -9.45
C LEU A 33 -10.67 10.63 -8.16
N LEU A 34 -11.93 10.28 -7.92
CA LEU A 34 -12.34 9.49 -6.77
C LEU A 34 -11.65 8.12 -6.76
N TYR A 35 -11.60 7.45 -7.92
CA TYR A 35 -10.88 6.19 -8.06
C TYR A 35 -9.39 6.33 -7.73
N PHE A 36 -8.72 7.36 -8.26
CA PHE A 36 -7.33 7.65 -7.94
C PHE A 36 -7.12 7.95 -6.46
N ALA A 37 -8.02 8.71 -5.83
CA ALA A 37 -7.97 9.01 -4.40
C ALA A 37 -8.09 7.73 -3.56
N ILE A 38 -9.05 6.86 -3.88
CA ILE A 38 -9.24 5.57 -3.21
C ILE A 38 -7.99 4.69 -3.36
N LEU A 39 -7.44 4.60 -4.58
CA LEU A 39 -6.25 3.81 -4.85
C LEU A 39 -5.03 4.35 -4.12
N PHE A 40 -4.85 5.67 -4.11
CA PHE A 40 -3.78 6.36 -3.42
C PHE A 40 -3.84 6.12 -1.90
N LEU A 41 -5.01 6.32 -1.28
CA LEU A 41 -5.23 6.02 0.13
C LEU A 41 -4.96 4.54 0.45
N SER A 42 -5.39 3.63 -0.42
CA SER A 42 -5.19 2.19 -0.23
C SER A 42 -3.71 1.79 -0.32
N ARG A 43 -2.91 2.45 -1.16
CA ARG A 43 -1.45 2.26 -1.24
C ARG A 43 -0.72 2.89 -0.06
N TRP A 44 -1.18 4.04 0.40
CA TRP A 44 -0.66 4.66 1.61
C TRP A 44 -0.93 3.78 2.84
N ASN A 45 -2.13 3.21 2.92
CA ASN A 45 -2.51 2.24 3.94
C ASN A 45 -1.60 1.01 3.91
N TYR A 46 -1.33 0.46 2.72
CA TYR A 46 -0.39 -0.66 2.56
C TYR A 46 0.98 -0.36 3.18
N ARG A 47 1.56 0.81 2.91
CA ARG A 47 2.86 1.20 3.46
C ARG A 47 2.82 1.34 4.99
N ARG A 48 1.73 1.86 5.54
CA ARG A 48 1.55 1.95 7.00
C ARG A 48 1.41 0.58 7.65
N ALA A 49 0.62 -0.31 7.06
CA ALA A 49 0.47 -1.68 7.56
C ALA A 49 1.81 -2.42 7.54
N GLN A 50 2.57 -2.29 6.45
CA GLN A 50 3.92 -2.84 6.33
C GLN A 50 4.87 -2.30 7.41
N ALA A 51 4.90 -0.98 7.62
CA ALA A 51 5.74 -0.36 8.64
C ALA A 51 5.36 -0.82 10.06
N ALA A 52 4.07 -0.94 10.35
CA ALA A 52 3.58 -1.44 11.64
C ALA A 52 3.98 -2.89 11.89
N ILE A 53 3.82 -3.77 10.90
CA ILE A 53 4.26 -5.17 11.00
C ILE A 53 5.77 -5.25 11.26
N LEU A 54 6.57 -4.48 10.52
CA LEU A 54 8.02 -4.45 10.72
C LEU A 54 8.40 -3.92 12.11
N ALA A 55 7.72 -2.88 12.61
CA ALA A 55 7.92 -2.38 13.96
C ALA A 55 7.58 -3.44 15.03
N GLY A 56 6.47 -4.17 14.88
CA GLY A 56 6.11 -5.28 15.77
C GLY A 56 7.15 -6.41 15.75
N LEU A 57 7.69 -6.74 14.58
CA LEU A 57 8.79 -7.70 14.45
C LEU A 57 10.07 -7.19 15.12
N GLN A 58 10.39 -5.90 15.00
CA GLN A 58 11.55 -5.30 15.67
C GLN A 58 11.39 -5.39 17.19
N VAL A 59 10.22 -5.07 17.75
CA VAL A 59 9.98 -5.20 19.21
C VAL A 59 10.17 -6.65 19.67
N ARG A 60 9.66 -7.63 18.91
CA ARG A 60 9.82 -9.07 19.24
C ARG A 60 11.26 -9.54 19.18
N TYR A 61 12.04 -9.04 18.22
CA TYR A 61 13.40 -9.53 17.96
C TYR A 61 14.52 -8.59 18.44
N ALA A 62 14.19 -7.41 18.97
CA ALA A 62 15.12 -6.44 19.54
C ALA A 62 15.97 -7.05 20.66
N ALA A 63 15.38 -7.94 21.46
CA ALA A 63 16.07 -8.64 22.53
C ALA A 63 17.16 -9.60 22.05
N THR A 64 17.16 -10.01 20.77
CA THR A 64 18.15 -10.97 20.25
C THR A 64 19.34 -10.33 19.51
N GLY A 65 19.59 -9.04 19.72
CA GLY A 65 20.86 -8.35 19.45
C GLY A 65 21.68 -8.83 18.24
N GLY A 66 21.50 -8.19 17.08
CA GLY A 66 22.37 -8.40 15.92
C GLY A 66 21.68 -8.17 14.58
N ARG A 67 22.47 -7.86 13.53
CA ARG A 67 22.03 -7.94 12.13
C ARG A 67 21.73 -9.40 11.82
N LYS A 68 20.45 -9.78 11.83
CA LYS A 68 20.03 -11.12 11.45
C LYS A 68 19.88 -11.22 9.94
N SER A 69 20.29 -12.34 9.38
CA SER A 69 20.10 -12.62 7.96
C SER A 69 18.61 -12.85 7.66
N ALA A 70 18.18 -12.60 6.42
CA ALA A 70 16.81 -12.87 5.98
C ALA A 70 16.40 -14.34 6.24
N ARG A 71 17.35 -15.28 6.20
CA ARG A 71 17.11 -16.71 6.45
C ARG A 71 16.78 -17.01 7.91
N GLU A 72 17.48 -16.38 8.85
CA GLU A 72 17.22 -16.52 10.29
C GLU A 72 15.86 -15.94 10.67
N ILE A 73 15.50 -14.80 10.07
CA ILE A 73 14.21 -14.16 10.29
C ILE A 73 13.08 -14.95 9.66
N GLY A 74 13.26 -15.46 8.43
CA GLY A 74 12.30 -16.36 7.81
C GLY A 74 12.01 -17.59 8.65
N GLY A 75 13.06 -18.23 9.20
CA GLY A 75 12.92 -19.38 10.10
C GLY A 75 12.14 -19.07 11.39
N ARG A 76 12.37 -17.90 12.00
CA ARG A 76 11.62 -17.48 13.20
C ARG A 76 10.20 -17.05 12.88
N LEU A 77 9.96 -16.36 11.76
CA LEU A 77 8.60 -16.05 11.30
C LEU A 77 7.76 -17.32 11.08
N ALA A 78 8.39 -18.40 10.61
CA ALA A 78 7.72 -19.69 10.44
C ALA A 78 7.35 -20.35 11.78
N GLN A 79 8.11 -20.11 12.84
CA GLN A 79 7.86 -20.65 14.19
C GLN A 79 6.88 -19.79 15.00
N ASP A 80 7.14 -18.48 15.07
CA ASP A 80 6.43 -17.53 15.94
C ASP A 80 5.20 -16.91 15.27
N GLY A 81 5.11 -17.03 13.95
CA GLY A 81 4.09 -16.37 13.14
C GLY A 81 4.30 -14.86 12.98
N VAL A 82 3.69 -14.31 11.94
CA VAL A 82 3.74 -12.86 11.64
C VAL A 82 2.65 -12.13 12.44
N PRO A 83 2.97 -10.98 13.09
CA PRO A 83 1.98 -10.17 13.82
C PRO A 83 1.07 -9.38 12.86
N TRP A 84 0.21 -10.07 12.11
CA TRP A 84 -0.72 -9.45 11.15
C TRP A 84 -1.65 -8.41 11.80
N GLU A 85 -1.99 -8.61 13.07
CA GLU A 85 -2.85 -7.71 13.86
C GLU A 85 -2.30 -6.29 13.95
N GLU A 86 -0.97 -6.12 14.02
CA GLU A 86 -0.36 -4.79 14.04
C GLU A 86 -0.56 -4.07 12.70
N GLY A 87 -0.46 -4.80 11.59
CA GLY A 87 -0.78 -4.28 10.26
C GLY A 87 -2.25 -3.94 10.08
N LEU A 88 -3.16 -4.74 10.65
CA LEU A 88 -4.61 -4.49 10.60
C LEU A 88 -5.00 -3.25 11.41
N ARG A 89 -4.37 -3.03 12.56
CA ARG A 89 -4.66 -1.88 13.45
C ARG A 89 -3.96 -0.59 13.05
N ALA A 90 -3.03 -0.64 12.09
CA ALA A 90 -2.23 0.51 11.67
C ALA A 90 -3.05 1.71 11.16
N THR A 91 -4.23 1.48 10.57
CA THR A 91 -5.10 2.55 10.06
C THR A 91 -6.59 2.19 10.18
N ALA A 92 -7.47 3.20 10.18
CA ALA A 92 -8.92 3.00 10.10
C ALA A 92 -9.42 2.72 8.67
N TRP A 93 -8.59 2.92 7.63
CA TRP A 93 -9.00 2.75 6.24
C TRP A 93 -9.20 1.26 5.91
N PRO A 94 -10.37 0.86 5.36
CA PRO A 94 -10.72 -0.54 5.18
C PRO A 94 -10.12 -1.17 3.93
N LEU A 95 -9.52 -0.38 3.03
CA LEU A 95 -8.98 -0.87 1.76
C LEU A 95 -7.46 -0.89 1.74
N ILE A 96 -6.87 -1.86 1.05
CA ILE A 96 -5.44 -2.00 0.87
C ILE A 96 -5.13 -2.33 -0.59
N ALA A 97 -4.06 -1.73 -1.10
CA ALA A 97 -3.58 -1.98 -2.45
C ALA A 97 -2.05 -2.09 -2.43
N GLY A 98 -1.53 -3.19 -2.99
CA GLY A 98 -0.09 -3.34 -3.20
C GLY A 98 0.45 -2.30 -4.19
N PRO A 99 1.78 -2.16 -4.29
CA PRO A 99 2.43 -1.13 -5.11
C PRO A 99 2.07 -1.21 -6.60
N ARG A 100 1.83 -2.43 -7.11
CA ARG A 100 1.43 -2.69 -8.50
C ARG A 100 -0.04 -3.04 -8.68
N ALA A 101 -0.82 -3.03 -7.60
CA ALA A 101 -2.24 -3.34 -7.67
C ALA A 101 -3.01 -2.14 -8.26
N ILE A 102 -3.95 -2.46 -9.16
CA ILE A 102 -4.87 -1.51 -9.79
C ILE A 102 -6.24 -1.55 -9.07
N VAL A 103 -6.55 -2.69 -8.43
CA VAL A 103 -7.81 -2.87 -7.70
C VAL A 103 -7.53 -2.92 -6.19
N PRO A 104 -8.07 -1.98 -5.40
CA PRO A 104 -8.00 -2.07 -3.94
C PRO A 104 -8.85 -3.23 -3.44
N ARG A 105 -8.41 -3.87 -2.35
CA ARG A 105 -9.11 -5.01 -1.71
C ARG A 105 -9.38 -4.69 -0.25
N LEU A 106 -10.32 -5.41 0.36
CA LEU A 106 -10.57 -5.28 1.80
C LEU A 106 -9.34 -5.71 2.61
N LYS A 107 -8.99 -4.88 3.59
CA LYS A 107 -7.91 -5.11 4.53
C LYS A 107 -8.30 -6.25 5.47
N THR A 108 -7.72 -7.42 5.20
CA THR A 108 -7.88 -8.65 5.99
C THR A 108 -6.51 -9.27 6.21
N ALA A 109 -6.36 -10.14 7.22
CA ALA A 109 -5.10 -10.86 7.45
C ALA A 109 -4.66 -11.64 6.21
N ARG A 110 -5.61 -12.28 5.52
CA ARG A 110 -5.37 -13.00 4.26
C ARG A 110 -4.89 -12.07 3.14
N ALA A 111 -5.48 -10.88 3.01
CA ALA A 111 -5.04 -9.91 2.01
C ALA A 111 -3.62 -9.40 2.31
N LEU A 112 -3.29 -9.18 3.59
CA LEU A 112 -1.93 -8.80 4.00
C LEU A 112 -0.93 -9.91 3.70
N GLN A 113 -1.25 -11.17 3.99
CA GLN A 113 -0.40 -12.34 3.68
C GLN A 113 -0.12 -12.46 2.18
N GLN A 114 -1.12 -12.22 1.34
CA GLN A 114 -0.96 -12.25 -0.13
C GLN A 114 -0.11 -11.10 -0.65
N LEU A 115 -0.22 -9.92 -0.05
CA LEU A 115 0.51 -8.72 -0.48
C LEU A 115 1.93 -8.64 0.10
N LEU A 116 2.15 -9.23 1.28
CA LEU A 116 3.42 -9.28 2.00
C LEU A 116 3.72 -10.74 2.38
N PRO A 117 4.28 -11.54 1.47
CA PRO A 117 4.71 -12.89 1.83
C PRO A 117 5.82 -12.84 2.91
N PRO A 118 5.92 -13.85 3.78
CA PRO A 118 6.90 -13.89 4.87
C PRO A 118 8.35 -13.70 4.39
N ASP A 119 8.69 -14.23 3.22
CA ASP A 119 10.03 -14.09 2.63
C ASP A 119 10.34 -12.63 2.26
N ALA A 120 9.35 -11.91 1.71
CA ALA A 120 9.50 -10.50 1.41
C ALA A 120 9.64 -9.67 2.70
N LEU A 121 8.88 -10.01 3.75
CA LEU A 121 9.02 -9.38 5.07
C LEU A 121 10.41 -9.60 5.67
N ALA A 122 10.96 -10.81 5.54
CA ALA A 122 12.29 -11.14 6.02
C ALA A 122 13.39 -10.37 5.25
N ALA A 123 13.25 -10.24 3.93
CA ALA A 123 14.15 -9.42 3.11
C ALA A 123 14.08 -7.94 3.51
N LEU A 124 12.87 -7.39 3.64
CA LEU A 124 12.64 -6.00 4.04
C LEU A 124 13.19 -5.69 5.44
N TYR A 125 13.09 -6.63 6.37
CA TYR A 125 13.68 -6.49 7.70
C TYR A 125 15.21 -6.53 7.64
N ALA A 126 15.79 -7.43 6.85
CA ALA A 126 17.25 -7.54 6.72
C ALA A 126 17.88 -6.31 6.06
N GLU A 127 17.16 -5.64 5.16
CA GLU A 127 17.56 -4.39 4.52
C GLU A 127 17.38 -3.16 5.44
N GLN A 128 16.56 -3.26 6.49
CA GLN A 128 16.38 -2.15 7.43
C GLN A 128 17.67 -1.95 8.24
N PRO A 129 18.22 -0.71 8.28
CA PRO A 129 19.29 -0.41 9.23
C PRO A 129 18.74 -0.66 10.64
N ALA A 130 19.52 -1.37 11.47
CA ALA A 130 19.16 -1.63 12.85
C ALA A 130 18.69 -0.31 13.49
N ALA A 131 17.46 -0.29 13.99
CA ALA A 131 16.89 0.89 14.60
C ALA A 131 17.88 1.41 15.66
N PRO A 132 18.19 2.71 15.70
CA PRO A 132 19.03 3.24 16.76
C PRO A 132 18.39 2.88 18.09
N ALA A 133 19.17 2.26 18.98
CA ALA A 133 18.72 1.90 20.32
C ALA A 133 18.01 3.11 20.94
N PRO A 134 16.88 2.92 21.64
CA PRO A 134 16.17 4.01 22.27
C PRO A 134 17.17 4.76 23.15
N ARG A 135 17.43 6.03 22.81
CA ARG A 135 18.25 6.90 23.65
C ARG A 135 17.59 6.91 25.01
N GLU A 136 18.21 6.26 25.99
CA GLU A 136 17.88 6.43 27.40
C GLU A 136 17.73 7.92 27.62
N LYS A 137 16.53 8.34 28.04
CA LYS A 137 16.30 9.70 28.48
C LYS A 137 17.22 9.89 29.67
N GLN A 138 18.37 10.54 29.44
CA GLN A 138 19.20 11.08 30.50
C GLN A 138 18.34 12.12 31.22
N SER A 139 17.71 11.68 32.30
CA SER A 139 17.06 12.56 33.27
C SER A 139 18.18 13.40 33.89
N LYS A 140 18.14 14.71 33.65
CA LYS A 140 18.81 15.70 34.49
C LYS A 140 17.80 16.26 35.46
#